data_AF-L0F956-F1
#
_entry.id   AF-L0F956-F1
#
_cell.length_a   1.000
_cell.length_b   1.000
_cell.length_c   1.000
_cell.angle_alpha   90.00
_cell.angle_beta   90.00
_cell.angle_gamma   90.00
#
_symmetry.space_group_name_H-M   'P 1'
#
loop_
_entity.id
_entity.type
_entity.pdbx_description
1 polymer ?
#
loop_
_entity_poly.entity_id
_entity_poly.type
_entity_poly.pdbx_seq_one_letter_code
_entity_poly.pdbx_strand_id
1 'polypeptide(L)'
;MEGKKVLRALISVGLLVALITVIFVSQGHDPNNPHAAIPKEEWLSGEKGHGFAVLNNQNPQEQCYECHIKQDLGGKAYCQSCHDQSSVNYNLPD
;
A
#
# COMPACT_ATOMS: atom_id res chain seq x y z
N MET A 1 -45.39 18.22 2.78
CA MET A 1 -43.99 18.62 3.07
C MET A 1 -43.12 17.46 3.53
N GLU A 2 -43.67 16.45 4.21
CA GLU A 2 -42.93 15.26 4.68
C GLU A 2 -42.36 14.40 3.55
N GLY A 3 -43.12 14.12 2.48
CA GLY A 3 -42.61 13.29 1.37
C GLY A 3 -41.34 13.85 0.71
N LYS A 4 -41.20 15.18 0.62
CA LYS A 4 -39.97 15.84 0.13
C LYS A 4 -38.81 15.70 1.11
N LYS A 5 -39.07 15.65 2.42
CA LYS A 5 -38.05 15.41 3.45
C LYS A 5 -37.57 13.95 3.42
N VAL A 6 -38.48 13.00 3.27
CA VAL A 6 -38.16 11.57 3.14
C VAL A 6 -37.34 11.31 1.88
N LEU A 7 -37.75 11.88 0.74
CA LEU A 7 -37.00 11.74 -0.52
C LEU A 7 -35.56 12.29 -0.41
N ARG A 8 -35.39 13.46 0.23
CA ARG A 8 -34.07 14.04 0.47
C ARG A 8 -33.21 13.18 1.40
N ALA A 9 -33.81 12.57 2.42
CA ALA A 9 -33.11 11.66 3.33
C ALA A 9 -32.61 10.42 2.57
N LEU A 10 -33.45 9.80 1.74
CA LEU A 10 -33.08 8.65 0.93
C LEU A 10 -31.94 8.96 -0.04
N ILE A 11 -31.99 10.11 -0.72
CA ILE A 11 -30.92 10.56 -1.61
C ILE A 11 -29.61 10.75 -0.82
N SER A 12 -29.69 11.39 0.35
CA SER A 12 -28.50 11.67 1.16
C SER A 12 -27.84 10.38 1.66
N VAL A 13 -28.65 9.42 2.13
CA VAL A 13 -28.16 8.09 2.54
C VAL A 13 -27.57 7.34 1.34
N GLY A 14 -28.23 7.37 0.18
CA GLY A 14 -27.72 6.74 -1.04
C GLY A 14 -26.36 7.31 -1.48
N LEU A 15 -26.21 8.64 -1.44
CA LEU A 15 -24.93 9.30 -1.75
C LEU A 15 -23.83 8.92 -0.74
N LEU A 16 -24.16 8.82 0.54
CA LEU A 16 -23.20 8.40 1.57
C LEU A 16 -22.73 6.95 1.34
N VAL A 17 -23.65 6.04 1.05
CA VAL A 17 -23.32 4.65 0.73
C VAL A 17 -22.45 4.58 -0.52
N ALA A 18 -22.81 5.31 -1.59
CA ALA A 18 -22.01 5.36 -2.81
C ALA A 18 -20.59 5.87 -2.56
N LEU A 19 -20.42 6.91 -1.74
CA LEU A 19 -19.12 7.43 -1.36
C LEU A 19 -18.28 6.38 -0.60
N ILE A 20 -18.87 5.70 0.38
CA ILE A 20 -18.18 4.64 1.14
C ILE A 20 -17.73 3.52 0.18
N THR A 21 -18.60 3.09 -0.74
CA THR A 21 -18.27 2.07 -1.73
C THR A 21 -17.11 2.50 -2.62
N VAL A 22 -17.13 3.73 -3.13
CA VAL A 22 -16.04 4.27 -3.96
C VAL A 22 -14.72 4.29 -3.20
N ILE A 23 -14.72 4.76 -1.94
CA ILE A 23 -13.51 4.77 -1.11
C ILE A 23 -12.98 3.34 -0.92
N PHE A 24 -13.84 2.40 -0.54
CA PHE A 24 -13.44 1.01 -0.31
C PHE A 24 -12.88 0.34 -1.57
N VAL A 25 -13.55 0.50 -2.71
CA VAL A 25 -13.07 -0.03 -4.00
C VAL A 25 -11.77 0.65 -4.43
N SER A 26 -11.65 1.96 -4.24
CA SER A 26 -10.43 2.71 -4.61
C SER A 26 -9.20 2.28 -3.81
N GLN A 27 -9.36 1.86 -2.56
CA GLN A 27 -8.27 1.36 -1.73
C GLN A 27 -7.66 0.06 -2.26
N GLY A 28 -8.44 -0.78 -2.95
CA GLY A 28 -7.95 -2.01 -3.60
C GLY A 28 -7.57 -1.85 -5.07
N HIS A 29 -7.73 -0.64 -5.63
CA HIS A 29 -7.55 -0.36 -7.06
C HIS A 29 -6.58 0.82 -7.24
N ASP A 30 -5.44 0.77 -6.58
CA ASP A 30 -4.32 1.64 -6.93
C ASP A 30 -3.55 0.98 -8.09
N PRO A 31 -3.68 1.46 -9.34
CA PRO A 31 -2.99 0.88 -10.48
C PRO A 31 -1.46 1.04 -10.39
N ASN A 32 -0.96 1.90 -9.50
CA ASN A 32 0.47 2.08 -9.23
C ASN A 32 0.97 1.20 -8.09
N ASN A 33 0.08 0.54 -7.36
CA ASN A 33 0.41 -0.47 -6.38
C ASN A 33 0.01 -1.86 -6.92
N PRO A 34 0.93 -2.59 -7.58
CA PRO A 34 0.65 -3.91 -8.15
C PRO A 34 0.23 -4.95 -7.08
N HIS A 35 0.35 -4.61 -5.79
CA HIS A 35 0.01 -5.46 -4.66
C HIS A 35 -1.29 -5.04 -3.96
N ALA A 36 -2.02 -4.04 -4.46
CA ALA A 36 -3.27 -3.55 -3.84
C ALA A 36 -4.37 -4.62 -3.72
N ALA A 37 -4.33 -5.63 -4.58
CA ALA A 37 -5.27 -6.75 -4.56
C ALA A 37 -4.83 -7.94 -3.68
N ILE A 38 -3.60 -7.92 -3.15
CA ILE A 38 -3.08 -8.98 -2.30
C ILE A 38 -3.52 -8.70 -0.86
N PRO A 39 -4.15 -9.68 -0.17
CA PRO A 39 -4.48 -9.54 1.25
C PRO A 39 -3.25 -9.16 2.07
N LYS A 40 -3.42 -8.24 3.03
CA LYS A 40 -2.30 -7.72 3.84
C LYS A 40 -1.50 -8.84 4.52
N GLU A 41 -2.16 -9.82 5.12
CA GLU A 41 -1.51 -10.96 5.76
C GLU A 41 -0.70 -11.80 4.76
N GLU A 42 -1.22 -12.02 3.55
CA GLU A 42 -0.51 -12.73 2.49
C GLU A 42 0.69 -11.92 1.98
N TRP A 43 0.52 -10.60 1.87
CA TRP A 43 1.59 -9.68 1.51
C TRP A 43 2.71 -9.66 2.55
N LEU A 44 2.39 -9.60 3.84
CA LEU A 44 3.40 -9.48 4.90
C LEU A 44 4.07 -10.82 5.26
N SER A 45 3.29 -11.90 5.29
CA SER A 45 3.71 -13.18 5.89
C SER A 45 3.55 -14.40 4.99
N GLY A 46 3.03 -14.22 3.77
CA GLY A 46 2.92 -15.31 2.81
C GLY A 46 4.29 -15.82 2.36
N GLU A 47 4.34 -17.08 1.92
CA GLU A 47 5.57 -17.77 1.47
C GLU A 47 6.27 -17.05 0.31
N LYS A 48 5.55 -16.20 -0.43
CA LYS A 48 6.07 -15.38 -1.52
C LYS A 48 5.72 -13.90 -1.35
N GLY A 49 5.36 -13.48 -0.13
CA GLY A 49 5.01 -12.11 0.19
C GLY A 49 6.22 -11.20 0.28
N HIS A 50 5.96 -9.91 0.50
CA HIS A 50 6.96 -8.88 0.78
C HIS A 50 7.89 -9.26 1.92
N GLY A 51 7.37 -9.80 3.03
CA GLY A 51 8.22 -10.22 4.14
C GLY A 51 9.23 -11.30 3.74
N PHE A 52 8.81 -12.27 2.92
CA PHE A 52 9.71 -13.27 2.36
C PHE A 52 10.76 -12.64 1.44
N ALA A 53 10.34 -11.74 0.54
CA ALA A 53 11.26 -11.03 -0.34
C ALA A 53 12.30 -10.24 0.48
N VAL A 54 11.88 -9.44 1.46
CA VAL A 54 12.77 -8.67 2.35
C VAL A 54 13.79 -9.56 3.07
N LEU A 55 13.36 -10.68 3.66
CA LEU A 55 14.23 -11.57 4.43
C LEU A 55 15.25 -12.33 3.58
N ASN A 56 14.96 -12.53 2.29
CA ASN A 56 15.79 -13.35 1.39
C ASN A 56 16.50 -12.51 0.33
N ASN A 57 16.34 -11.19 0.34
CA ASN A 57 16.89 -10.32 -0.68
C ASN A 57 18.39 -10.07 -0.45
N GLN A 58 19.20 -10.53 -1.40
CA GLN A 58 20.65 -10.29 -1.43
C GLN A 58 21.04 -9.08 -2.31
N ASN A 59 20.07 -8.45 -2.98
CA ASN A 59 20.25 -7.27 -3.81
C ASN A 59 19.16 -6.21 -3.58
N PRO A 60 19.12 -5.57 -2.39
CA PRO A 60 18.13 -4.56 -2.06
C PRO A 60 18.16 -3.32 -2.96
N GLN A 61 19.31 -3.02 -3.56
CA GLN A 61 19.44 -1.93 -4.53
C GLN A 61 18.48 -2.10 -5.71
N GLU A 62 18.38 -3.29 -6.31
CA GLU A 62 17.54 -3.47 -7.50
C GLU A 62 16.09 -3.78 -7.14
N GLN A 63 15.87 -4.56 -6.09
CA GLN A 63 14.53 -5.07 -5.77
C GLN A 63 13.69 -4.10 -4.93
N CYS A 64 14.31 -3.21 -4.14
CA CYS A 64 13.57 -2.27 -3.29
C CYS A 64 13.45 -0.87 -3.92
N TYR A 65 14.41 -0.46 -4.75
CA TYR A 65 14.50 0.90 -5.29
C TYR A 65 13.27 1.37 -6.06
N GLU A 66 12.73 0.51 -6.93
CA GLU A 66 11.59 0.84 -7.78
C GLU A 66 10.33 1.20 -6.99
N CYS A 67 10.15 0.64 -5.80
CA CYS A 67 9.00 0.91 -4.95
C CYS A 67 9.33 1.92 -3.85
N HIS A 68 10.47 1.78 -3.17
CA HIS A 68 10.78 2.59 -1.98
C HIS A 68 11.40 3.95 -2.30
N ILE A 69 12.21 4.05 -3.37
CA ILE A 69 12.84 5.33 -3.73
C ILE A 69 11.95 6.12 -4.69
N LYS A 70 11.44 5.49 -5.76
CA LYS A 70 10.59 6.21 -6.74
C LYS A 70 9.26 6.69 -6.17
N GLN A 71 8.71 5.99 -5.18
CA GLN A 71 7.45 6.38 -4.53
C GLN A 71 7.67 7.08 -3.19
N ASP A 72 8.93 7.39 -2.83
CA ASP A 72 9.31 8.01 -1.55
C ASP A 72 8.75 7.28 -0.31
N LEU A 73 8.82 5.94 -0.33
CA LEU A 73 8.32 5.06 0.72
C LEU A 73 9.47 4.55 1.60
N GLY A 74 9.40 4.82 2.91
CA GLY A 74 10.34 4.30 3.91
C GLY A 74 11.49 5.24 4.26
N GLY A 75 12.00 6.02 3.30
CA GLY A 75 13.08 6.98 3.53
C GLY A 75 14.43 6.35 3.87
N LYS A 76 15.50 7.14 3.76
CA LYS A 76 16.90 6.66 3.86
C LYS A 76 17.20 5.88 5.14
N ALA A 77 16.68 6.32 6.29
CA ALA A 77 16.91 5.68 7.58
C ALA A 77 16.32 4.26 7.65
N TYR A 78 15.13 4.04 7.07
CA TYR A 78 14.51 2.72 7.03
C TYR A 78 15.26 1.78 6.09
N CYS A 79 15.62 2.26 4.90
CA CYS A 79 16.42 1.51 3.94
C CYS A 79 17.78 1.09 4.55
N GLN A 80 18.45 1.99 5.27
CA GLN A 80 19.71 1.69 5.95
C GLN A 80 19.53 0.62 7.02
N SER A 81 18.45 0.69 7.82
CA SER A 81 18.19 -0.30 8.86
C SER A 81 18.04 -1.72 8.31
N CYS A 82 17.49 -1.88 7.10
CA CYS A 82 17.39 -3.17 6.42
C CYS A 82 18.75 -3.60 5.84
N HIS A 83 19.51 -2.68 5.26
CA HIS A 83 20.85 -2.99 4.74
C HIS A 83 21.79 -3.48 5.86
N ASP A 84 21.74 -2.83 7.02
CA ASP A 84 22.54 -3.22 8.20
C ASP A 84 22.15 -4.62 8.70
N GLN A 85 20.85 -4.91 8.81
CA GLN A 85 20.35 -6.23 9.22
C GLN A 85 20.75 -7.34 8.26
N SER A 86 20.70 -7.07 6.96
CA SER A 86 21.10 -8.03 5.91
C SER A 86 22.60 -8.03 5.64
N SER A 87 23.39 -7.25 6.39
CA SER A 87 24.85 -7.09 6.20
C SER A 87 25.25 -6.68 4.77
N VAL A 88 24.39 -5.89 4.10
CA VAL A 88 24.62 -5.36 2.76
C VAL A 88 25.35 -4.03 2.87
N ASN A 89 26.62 -3.99 2.45
CA ASN A 89 27.40 -2.76 2.44
C ASN A 89 27.12 -1.96 1.14
N TYR A 90 26.12 -1.08 1.20
CA TYR A 90 25.73 -0.21 0.08
C TYR A 90 25.49 1.22 0.55
N ASN A 91 26.05 2.19 -0.18
CA ASN A 91 25.90 3.60 0.13
C ASN A 91 24.60 4.13 -0.52
N LEU A 92 23.55 4.29 0.29
CA LEU A 92 22.26 4.77 -0.19
C LEU A 92 22.36 6.23 -0.69
N PRO A 93 21.87 6.55 -1.90
CA PRO A 93 21.82 7.92 -2.40
C PRO A 93 20.89 8.79 -1.54
N ASP A 94 21.13 10.10 -1.57
CA ASP A 94 20.27 11.13 -0.93
C ASP A 94 19.02 11.42 -1.78
#